data_AF-A0A1B6FUH4-F1
#
_entry.id   AF-A0A1B6FUH4-F1
#
_cell.length_a   1.000
_cell.length_b   1.000
_cell.length_c   1.000
_cell.angle_alpha   90.00
_cell.angle_beta   90.00
_cell.angle_gamma   90.00
#
_symmetry.space_group_name_H-M   'P 1'
#
loop_
_entity.id
_entity.type
_entity.pdbx_description
1 polymer ?
#
loop_
_entity_poly.entity_id
_entity_poly.type
_entity_poly.pdbx_seq_one_letter_code
_entity_poly.pdbx_strand_id
1 'polypeptide(L)'
;MAQAPHLLIRILASATVTANLAGKIVRDVMNKGDLGIVDKGKNDLQTEADRSAQLCIIGSLSRQFPKVTIIGEEGTSTCHCPEEWITTTVDPEVLSLSCPEQYQNLSESDVTVWVDPLDGTSEYTQGLLDHVTVLIGIAVREKAVAGVIHQPYYNYQNGGELVRTVWGFEGVGVGGSVPT
;
A
#
# COMPACT_ATOMS: atom_id res chain seq x y z
N MET A 1 19.82 -20.85 -14.62
CA MET A 1 18.43 -20.85 -14.11
C MET A 1 18.33 -19.65 -13.18
N ALA A 2 17.49 -18.67 -13.47
CA ALA A 2 17.36 -17.52 -12.57
C ALA A 2 16.77 -17.99 -11.24
N GLN A 3 17.46 -17.71 -10.14
CA GLN A 3 16.95 -17.97 -8.80
C GLN A 3 15.68 -17.14 -8.59
N ALA A 4 14.64 -17.73 -8.00
CA ALA A 4 13.43 -16.98 -7.69
C ALA A 4 13.78 -15.80 -6.77
N PRO A 5 13.23 -14.59 -7.01
CA PRO A 5 13.51 -13.44 -6.17
C PRO A 5 13.17 -13.72 -4.70
N HIS A 6 13.99 -13.18 -3.79
CA HIS A 6 13.81 -13.38 -2.35
C HIS A 6 12.45 -12.87 -1.88
N LEU A 7 11.91 -13.49 -0.82
CA LEU A 7 10.58 -13.21 -0.29
C LEU A 7 10.33 -11.71 -0.07
N LEU A 8 11.27 -11.01 0.57
CA LEU A 8 11.10 -9.60 0.91
C LEU A 8 11.01 -8.70 -0.34
N ILE A 9 11.79 -9.02 -1.38
CA ILE A 9 11.72 -8.34 -2.69
C ILE A 9 10.36 -8.59 -3.36
N ARG A 10 9.86 -9.83 -3.32
CA ARG A 10 8.54 -10.17 -3.88
C ARG A 10 7.41 -9.42 -3.17
N ILE A 11 7.47 -9.32 -1.83
CA ILE A 11 6.48 -8.59 -1.04
C ILE A 11 6.55 -7.09 -1.37
N LEU A 12 7.74 -6.49 -1.40
CA LEU A 12 7.92 -5.08 -1.74
C LEU A 12 7.43 -4.76 -3.16
N ALA A 13 7.76 -5.61 -4.13
CA ALA A 13 7.34 -5.47 -5.52
C ALA A 13 5.81 -5.59 -5.67
N SER A 14 5.18 -6.52 -4.97
CA SER A 14 3.72 -6.61 -4.94
C SER A 14 3.09 -5.41 -4.24
N ALA A 15 3.62 -5.01 -3.08
CA ALA A 15 3.12 -3.87 -2.30
C ALA A 15 3.16 -2.57 -3.12
N THR A 16 4.19 -2.39 -3.94
CA THR A 16 4.33 -1.22 -4.83
C THR A 16 3.17 -1.13 -5.82
N VAL A 17 2.85 -2.22 -6.51
CA VAL A 17 1.71 -2.29 -7.44
C VAL A 17 0.39 -2.14 -6.68
N THR A 18 0.24 -2.83 -5.57
CA THR A 18 -0.99 -2.80 -4.76
C THR A 18 -1.26 -1.40 -4.21
N ALA A 19 -0.25 -0.65 -3.78
CA ALA A 19 -0.40 0.74 -3.34
C ALA A 19 -0.89 1.66 -4.47
N ASN A 20 -0.42 1.45 -5.71
CA ASN A 20 -0.93 2.18 -6.89
C ASN A 20 -2.42 1.93 -7.12
N LEU A 21 -2.84 0.66 -7.02
CA LEU A 21 -4.24 0.28 -7.19
C LEU A 21 -5.12 0.85 -6.07
N ALA A 22 -4.65 0.78 -4.82
CA ALA A 22 -5.33 1.40 -3.68
C ALA A 22 -5.48 2.92 -3.87
N GLY A 23 -4.44 3.62 -4.32
CA GLY A 23 -4.52 5.03 -4.65
C GLY A 23 -5.50 5.36 -5.78
N LYS A 24 -5.66 4.48 -6.78
CA LYS A 24 -6.72 4.61 -7.78
C LYS A 24 -8.10 4.52 -7.13
N ILE A 25 -8.32 3.57 -6.23
CA ILE A 25 -9.59 3.43 -5.49
C ILE A 25 -9.87 4.70 -4.67
N VAL A 26 -8.87 5.25 -3.98
CA VAL A 26 -8.98 6.53 -3.25
C VAL A 26 -9.44 7.66 -4.17
N ARG A 27 -8.90 7.76 -5.39
CA ARG A 27 -9.34 8.75 -6.37
C ARG A 27 -10.75 8.51 -6.89
N ASP A 28 -11.10 7.25 -7.17
CA ASP A 28 -12.42 6.87 -7.69
C ASP A 28 -13.52 7.23 -6.68
N VAL A 29 -13.29 7.01 -5.38
CA VAL A 29 -14.23 7.41 -4.31
C VAL A 29 -14.38 8.93 -4.22
N MET A 30 -13.29 9.69 -4.30
CA MET A 30 -13.38 11.16 -4.30
C MET A 30 -14.16 11.67 -5.51
N ASN A 31 -13.91 11.11 -6.70
CA ASN A 31 -14.59 11.49 -7.94
C ASN A 31 -16.08 11.14 -7.95
N LYS A 32 -16.48 10.08 -7.24
CA LYS A 32 -17.88 9.71 -7.01
C LYS A 32 -18.61 10.76 -6.16
N GLY A 33 -17.91 11.47 -5.27
CA GLY A 33 -18.41 12.58 -4.46
C GLY A 33 -19.17 12.18 -3.19
N ASP A 34 -19.62 10.93 -3.06
CA ASP A 34 -20.13 10.36 -1.81
C ASP A 34 -19.02 9.58 -1.11
N LEU A 35 -18.39 10.22 -0.12
CA LEU A 35 -17.26 9.64 0.61
C LEU A 35 -17.69 8.57 1.62
N GLY A 36 -18.99 8.41 1.92
CA GLY A 36 -19.44 7.42 2.90
C GLY A 36 -18.76 7.55 4.27
N ILE A 37 -18.67 8.78 4.79
CA ILE A 37 -17.97 9.12 6.04
C ILE A 37 -18.65 8.47 7.24
N VAL A 38 -17.85 7.85 8.10
CA VAL A 38 -18.21 7.26 9.38
C VAL A 38 -17.33 7.90 10.45
N ASP A 39 -17.95 8.45 11.50
CA ASP A 39 -17.24 9.01 12.67
C ASP A 39 -17.09 7.90 13.72
N LYS A 40 -15.85 7.46 13.96
CA LYS A 40 -15.48 6.46 14.97
C LYS A 40 -15.31 7.11 16.38
N GLY A 41 -15.47 8.43 16.48
CA GLY A 41 -15.37 9.24 17.70
C GLY A 41 -13.99 9.86 17.90
N LYS A 42 -13.89 10.91 18.73
CA LYS A 42 -12.62 11.63 19.02
C LYS A 42 -11.87 12.18 17.78
N ASN A 43 -12.58 12.70 16.78
CA ASN A 43 -12.02 13.14 15.49
C ASN A 43 -11.37 12.02 14.67
N ASP A 44 -11.81 10.78 14.85
CA ASP A 44 -11.39 9.62 14.07
C ASP A 44 -12.41 9.37 12.96
N LEU A 45 -12.10 9.85 11.75
CA LEU A 45 -12.97 9.71 10.59
C LEU A 45 -12.53 8.51 9.75
N GLN A 46 -13.49 7.83 9.14
CA GLN A 46 -13.27 6.76 8.18
C GLN A 46 -14.18 6.95 6.98
N THR A 47 -13.68 6.82 5.76
CA THR A 47 -14.45 6.93 4.51
C THR A 47 -14.56 5.59 3.78
N GLU A 48 -15.33 5.58 2.69
CA GLU A 48 -15.38 4.45 1.75
C GLU A 48 -14.00 4.17 1.14
N ALA A 49 -13.15 5.20 1.00
CA ALA A 49 -11.80 5.07 0.46
C ALA A 49 -10.91 4.25 1.40
N ASP A 50 -10.91 4.51 2.71
CA ASP A 50 -10.10 3.78 3.70
C ASP A 50 -10.47 2.30 3.70
N ARG A 51 -11.78 1.99 3.80
CA ARG A 51 -12.29 0.61 3.80
C ARG A 51 -11.96 -0.14 2.51
N SER A 52 -12.14 0.51 1.35
CA SER A 52 -11.95 -0.12 0.04
C SER A 52 -10.47 -0.31 -0.29
N ALA A 53 -9.62 0.67 0.04
CA ALA A 53 -8.18 0.57 -0.11
C ALA A 53 -7.61 -0.54 0.80
N GLN A 54 -8.08 -0.65 2.06
CA GLN A 54 -7.65 -1.74 2.94
C GLN A 54 -8.03 -3.12 2.36
N LEU A 55 -9.27 -3.28 1.88
CA LEU A 55 -9.72 -4.52 1.26
C LEU A 55 -8.86 -4.92 0.06
N CYS A 56 -8.57 -3.96 -0.82
CA CYS A 56 -7.68 -4.13 -1.97
C CYS A 56 -6.28 -4.61 -1.53
N ILE A 57 -5.68 -3.94 -0.54
CA ILE A 57 -4.31 -4.22 -0.09
C ILE A 57 -4.23 -5.58 0.58
N ILE A 58 -5.07 -5.83 1.58
CA ILE A 58 -5.06 -7.08 2.34
C ILE A 58 -5.42 -8.24 1.40
N GLY A 59 -6.44 -8.10 0.56
CA GLY A 59 -6.85 -9.14 -0.37
C GLY A 59 -5.76 -9.52 -1.37
N SER A 60 -5.11 -8.53 -1.99
CA SER A 60 -4.04 -8.75 -2.98
C SER A 60 -2.80 -9.41 -2.38
N LEU A 61 -2.36 -8.95 -1.20
CA LEU A 61 -1.17 -9.48 -0.53
C LEU A 61 -1.43 -10.86 0.08
N SER A 62 -2.59 -11.07 0.72
CA SER A 62 -2.94 -12.37 1.32
C SER A 62 -3.05 -13.48 0.28
N ARG A 63 -3.47 -13.15 -0.95
CA ARG A 63 -3.56 -14.12 -2.04
C ARG A 63 -2.20 -14.61 -2.54
N GLN A 64 -1.17 -13.77 -2.43
CA GLN A 64 0.19 -14.10 -2.87
C GLN A 64 1.08 -14.63 -1.73
N PHE A 65 0.81 -14.20 -0.50
CA PHE A 65 1.62 -14.49 0.69
C PHE A 65 0.73 -14.94 1.86
N PRO A 66 0.12 -16.13 1.77
CA PRO A 66 -0.93 -16.56 2.68
C PRO A 66 -0.49 -16.77 4.14
N LYS A 67 0.81 -16.80 4.42
CA LYS A 67 1.35 -16.95 5.79
C LYS A 67 1.98 -15.67 6.34
N VAL A 68 2.04 -14.59 5.56
CA VAL A 68 2.49 -13.28 6.04
C VAL A 68 1.41 -12.70 6.94
N THR A 69 1.81 -12.15 8.08
CA THR A 69 0.87 -11.43 8.94
C THR A 69 0.62 -10.06 8.34
N ILE A 70 -0.65 -9.70 8.10
CA ILE A 70 -1.02 -8.38 7.55
C ILE A 70 -1.96 -7.72 8.55
N ILE A 71 -1.60 -6.53 9.00
CA ILE A 71 -2.33 -5.75 10.01
C ILE A 71 -2.71 -4.41 9.37
N GLY A 72 -4.01 -4.16 9.25
CA GLY A 72 -4.54 -2.89 8.76
C GLY A 72 -5.19 -2.07 9.87
N GLU A 73 -5.27 -0.75 9.67
CA GLU A 73 -5.90 0.18 10.60
C GLU A 73 -7.40 -0.09 10.81
N GLU A 74 -8.15 -0.35 9.75
CA GLU A 74 -9.63 -0.30 9.77
C GLU A 74 -10.31 -1.56 10.32
N GLY A 75 -9.54 -2.36 11.08
CA GLY A 75 -9.99 -3.61 11.69
C GLY A 75 -10.25 -4.74 10.69
N THR A 76 -10.90 -5.81 11.16
CA THR A 76 -11.23 -6.96 10.31
C THR A 76 -12.51 -6.73 9.52
N SER A 77 -12.37 -6.44 8.23
CA SER A 77 -13.51 -6.36 7.29
C SER A 77 -14.07 -7.75 7.03
N THR A 78 -15.36 -7.98 7.31
CA THR A 78 -16.06 -9.25 7.00
C THR A 78 -16.57 -9.33 5.55
N CYS A 79 -16.32 -8.29 4.75
CA CYS A 79 -16.85 -8.13 3.41
C CYS A 79 -15.96 -8.83 2.37
N HIS A 80 -16.57 -9.53 1.41
CA HIS A 80 -15.85 -10.12 0.29
C HIS A 80 -15.20 -9.02 -0.55
N CYS A 81 -13.88 -9.09 -0.76
CA CYS A 81 -13.20 -8.15 -1.67
C CYS A 81 -13.64 -8.44 -3.11
N PRO A 82 -14.07 -7.43 -3.89
CA PRO A 82 -14.32 -7.58 -5.31
C PRO A 82 -13.06 -8.05 -6.04
N GLU A 83 -13.19 -8.94 -7.04
CA GLU A 83 -12.03 -9.49 -7.77
C GLU A 83 -11.34 -8.41 -8.61
N GLU A 84 -12.05 -7.35 -9.01
CA GLU A 84 -11.46 -6.18 -9.70
C GLU A 84 -10.51 -5.35 -8.84
N TRP A 85 -10.57 -5.50 -7.51
CA TRP A 85 -9.68 -4.82 -6.56
C TRP A 85 -8.52 -5.72 -6.13
N ILE A 86 -8.39 -6.91 -6.73
CA ILE A 86 -7.30 -7.84 -6.44
C ILE A 86 -6.29 -7.78 -7.58
N THR A 87 -5.01 -7.59 -7.23
CA THR A 87 -3.90 -7.76 -8.16
C THR A 87 -2.89 -8.79 -7.64
N THR A 88 -2.37 -9.59 -8.55
CA THR A 88 -1.25 -10.51 -8.31
C THR A 88 0.00 -10.12 -9.11
N THR A 89 -0.02 -8.95 -9.74
CA THR A 89 1.14 -8.43 -10.47
C THR A 89 2.16 -7.86 -9.50
N VAL A 90 3.42 -7.82 -9.96
CA VAL A 90 4.57 -7.35 -9.19
C VAL A 90 5.33 -6.32 -10.01
N ASP A 91 5.91 -5.33 -9.33
CA ASP A 91 6.73 -4.31 -9.99
C ASP A 91 8.04 -4.93 -10.52
N PRO A 92 8.31 -4.89 -11.83
CA PRO A 92 9.47 -5.54 -12.41
C PRO A 92 10.80 -4.87 -12.03
N GLU A 93 10.80 -3.55 -11.79
CA GLU A 93 12.01 -2.83 -11.38
C GLU A 93 12.39 -3.22 -9.95
N VAL A 94 11.40 -3.25 -9.05
CA VAL A 94 11.59 -3.71 -7.67
C VAL A 94 11.99 -5.18 -7.63
N LEU A 95 11.42 -6.01 -8.50
CA LEU A 95 11.76 -7.45 -8.58
C LEU A 95 13.22 -7.70 -8.99
N SER A 96 13.85 -6.73 -9.67
CA SER A 96 15.25 -6.81 -10.11
C SER A 96 16.27 -6.41 -9.04
N LEU A 97 15.82 -5.90 -7.88
CA LEU A 97 16.68 -5.47 -6.80
C LEU A 97 17.45 -6.64 -6.17
N SER A 98 18.67 -6.33 -5.70
CA SER A 98 19.48 -7.28 -4.93
C SER A 98 19.04 -7.29 -3.47
N CYS A 99 18.80 -8.49 -2.93
CA CYS A 99 18.40 -8.65 -1.53
C CYS A 99 19.64 -8.74 -0.61
N PRO A 100 19.77 -7.89 0.43
CA PRO A 100 20.83 -7.99 1.43
C PRO A 100 20.87 -9.37 2.10
N GLU A 101 22.06 -9.88 2.40
CA GLU A 101 22.28 -11.24 2.92
C GLU A 101 21.43 -11.56 4.15
N GLN A 102 21.26 -10.59 5.05
CA GLN A 102 20.46 -10.75 6.28
C GLN A 102 18.97 -11.00 6.03
N TYR A 103 18.47 -10.74 4.82
CA TYR A 103 17.05 -10.88 4.44
C TYR A 103 16.81 -11.99 3.40
N GLN A 104 17.83 -12.75 3.02
CA GLN A 104 17.70 -13.77 1.98
C GLN A 104 16.96 -15.04 2.42
N ASN A 105 17.07 -15.41 3.69
CA ASN A 105 16.58 -16.66 4.26
C ASN A 105 15.41 -16.44 5.24
N LEU A 106 14.41 -15.67 4.80
CA LEU A 106 13.20 -15.38 5.58
C LEU A 106 12.04 -16.31 5.21
N SER A 107 11.25 -16.68 6.20
CA SER A 107 9.94 -17.31 5.99
C SER A 107 8.83 -16.25 6.01
N GLU A 108 7.67 -16.57 5.45
CA GLU A 108 6.50 -15.68 5.49
C GLU A 108 6.07 -15.32 6.92
N SER A 109 6.24 -16.25 7.87
CA SER A 109 5.94 -16.01 9.29
C SER A 109 6.91 -15.06 9.99
N ASP A 110 8.08 -14.78 9.42
CA ASP A 110 9.02 -13.77 9.95
C ASP A 110 8.60 -12.34 9.57
N VAL A 111 7.65 -12.19 8.64
CA VAL A 111 7.27 -10.91 8.05
C VAL A 111 5.90 -10.48 8.54
N THR A 112 5.81 -9.22 8.94
CA THR A 112 4.55 -8.53 9.23
C THR A 112 4.42 -7.31 8.33
N VAL A 113 3.30 -7.18 7.64
CA VAL A 113 2.95 -6.01 6.84
C VAL A 113 1.95 -5.16 7.61
N TRP A 114 2.26 -3.88 7.76
CA TRP A 114 1.42 -2.87 8.38
C TRP A 114 0.81 -1.99 7.29
N VAL A 115 -0.50 -1.79 7.33
CA VAL A 115 -1.24 -1.08 6.30
C VAL A 115 -1.99 0.08 6.94
N ASP A 116 -1.68 1.28 6.49
CA ASP A 116 -2.55 2.45 6.62
C ASP A 116 -3.13 2.72 5.23
N PRO A 117 -4.41 2.40 4.99
CA PRO A 117 -5.00 2.43 3.67
C PRO A 117 -5.22 3.85 3.14
N LEU A 118 -5.31 4.84 4.02
CA LEU A 118 -5.49 6.26 3.71
C LEU A 118 -5.05 7.08 4.94
N ASP A 119 -3.78 7.46 4.98
CA ASP A 119 -3.26 8.41 5.95
C ASP A 119 -3.71 9.83 5.56
N GLY A 120 -4.20 10.61 6.52
CA GLY A 120 -4.78 11.93 6.28
C GLY A 120 -6.28 11.92 5.96
N THR A 121 -7.07 11.02 6.55
CA THR A 121 -8.53 10.92 6.32
C THR A 121 -9.26 12.23 6.61
N SER A 122 -8.86 12.98 7.64
CA SER A 122 -9.49 14.27 7.94
C SER A 122 -9.30 15.28 6.80
N GLU A 123 -8.07 15.42 6.32
CA GLU A 123 -7.67 16.26 5.19
C GLU A 123 -8.37 15.82 3.90
N TYR A 124 -8.50 14.51 3.68
CA TYR A 124 -9.24 13.94 2.55
C TYR A 124 -10.71 14.41 2.56
N THR A 125 -11.39 14.37 3.70
CA THR A 125 -12.79 14.86 3.81
C THR A 125 -12.93 16.36 3.60
N GLN A 126 -11.85 17.13 3.79
CA GLN A 126 -11.79 18.58 3.58
C GLN A 126 -11.35 18.98 2.17
N GLY A 127 -10.96 18.01 1.32
CA GLY A 127 -10.42 18.27 -0.02
C GLY A 127 -8.97 18.74 -0.05
N LEU A 128 -8.21 18.56 1.04
CA LEU A 128 -6.77 18.82 1.11
C LEU A 128 -6.00 17.59 0.60
N LEU A 129 -6.14 17.33 -0.70
CA LEU A 129 -5.88 16.02 -1.29
C LEU A 129 -4.40 15.61 -1.34
N ASP A 130 -3.48 16.56 -1.42
CA ASP A 130 -2.04 16.30 -1.44
C ASP A 130 -1.48 15.89 -0.07
N HIS A 131 -2.24 16.01 1.01
CA HIS A 131 -1.84 15.52 2.32
C HIS A 131 -2.03 14.00 2.45
N VAL A 132 -2.79 13.39 1.55
CA VAL A 132 -3.23 12.00 1.66
C VAL A 132 -2.19 11.04 1.12
N THR A 133 -1.93 9.95 1.85
CA THR A 133 -1.05 8.87 1.40
C THR A 133 -1.64 7.49 1.67
N VAL A 134 -1.14 6.48 0.96
CA VAL A 134 -1.36 5.07 1.26
C VAL A 134 -0.02 4.51 1.74
N LEU A 135 0.01 3.91 2.93
CA LEU A 135 1.24 3.43 3.55
C LEU A 135 1.20 1.91 3.68
N ILE A 136 2.25 1.25 3.19
CA ILE A 136 2.46 -0.19 3.40
C ILE A 136 3.86 -0.36 3.99
N GLY A 137 3.93 -0.60 5.30
CA GLY A 137 5.16 -0.90 6.03
C GLY A 137 5.44 -2.39 6.06
N ILE A 138 6.70 -2.79 5.87
CA ILE A 138 7.14 -4.19 5.92
C ILE A 138 8.16 -4.33 7.06
N ALA A 139 7.77 -5.09 8.07
CA ALA A 139 8.60 -5.41 9.22
C ALA A 139 9.06 -6.86 9.16
N VAL A 140 10.32 -7.09 9.51
CA VAL A 140 10.88 -8.42 9.77
C VAL A 140 11.10 -8.53 11.26
N ARG A 141 10.35 -9.43 11.91
CA ARG A 141 10.29 -9.54 13.37
C ARG A 141 9.90 -8.19 13.99
N GLU A 142 10.77 -7.60 14.79
CA GLU A 142 10.51 -6.35 15.54
C GLU A 142 11.00 -5.09 14.81
N LYS A 143 11.51 -5.21 13.58
CA LYS A 143 12.14 -4.10 12.87
C LYS A 143 11.45 -3.80 11.55
N ALA A 144 11.06 -2.54 11.34
CA ALA A 144 10.67 -2.05 10.02
C ALA A 144 11.89 -2.02 9.10
N VAL A 145 11.82 -2.71 7.96
CA VAL A 145 12.96 -2.89 7.05
C VAL A 145 12.68 -2.38 5.65
N ALA A 146 11.42 -2.35 5.21
CA ALA A 146 11.03 -1.84 3.91
C ALA A 146 9.65 -1.20 3.98
N GLY A 147 9.26 -0.46 2.95
CA GLY A 147 7.91 0.09 2.87
C GLY A 147 7.64 0.83 1.57
N VAL A 148 6.36 1.12 1.36
CA VAL A 148 5.83 1.84 0.20
C VAL A 148 4.96 2.99 0.70
N ILE A 149 5.15 4.16 0.11
CA ILE A 149 4.30 5.34 0.27
C ILE A 149 3.78 5.70 -1.12
N HIS A 150 2.47 5.60 -1.30
CA HIS A 150 1.81 6.10 -2.51
C HIS A 150 1.07 7.40 -2.19
N GLN A 151 1.24 8.42 -3.02
CA GLN A 151 0.54 9.70 -2.88
C GLN A 151 -0.43 9.85 -4.07
N PRO A 152 -1.76 9.70 -3.85
CA PRO A 152 -2.74 9.66 -4.93
C PRO A 152 -2.96 11.00 -5.64
N TYR A 153 -2.57 12.11 -5.03
CA TYR A 153 -2.78 13.48 -5.54
C TYR A 153 -1.49 14.30 -5.56
N TYR A 154 -0.36 13.65 -5.81
CA TYR A 154 0.91 14.36 -5.93
C TYR A 154 0.81 15.44 -7.02
N ASN A 155 1.13 16.69 -6.69
CA ASN A 155 1.17 17.78 -7.67
C ASN A 155 -0.19 18.09 -8.37
N TYR A 156 -1.33 17.67 -7.80
CA TYR A 156 -2.66 17.80 -8.42
C TYR A 156 -3.06 19.24 -8.75
N GLN A 157 -2.54 20.22 -7.99
CA GLN A 157 -2.84 21.65 -8.18
C GLN A 157 -2.23 22.23 -9.45
N ASN A 158 -1.23 21.58 -10.04
CA ASN A 158 -0.54 22.04 -11.25
C ASN A 158 -1.19 21.55 -12.56
N GLY A 159 -2.47 21.14 -12.50
CA GLY A 159 -3.29 20.86 -13.68
C GLY A 159 -3.14 19.46 -14.28
N GLY A 160 -2.48 18.53 -13.58
CA GLY A 160 -2.37 17.14 -13.98
C GLY A 160 -2.80 16.18 -12.87
N GLU A 161 -3.35 15.02 -13.23
CA GLU A 161 -3.58 13.88 -12.31
C GLU A 161 -2.26 13.14 -12.06
N LEU A 162 -1.29 13.86 -11.50
CA LEU A 162 -0.02 13.27 -11.13
C LEU A 162 -0.21 12.47 -9.84
N VAL A 163 0.43 11.31 -9.80
CA VAL A 163 0.53 10.44 -8.63
C VAL A 163 2.01 10.25 -8.34
N ARG A 164 2.40 9.66 -7.22
CA ARG A 164 3.76 9.10 -7.11
C ARG A 164 3.78 7.93 -6.15
N THR A 165 4.73 7.05 -6.35
CA THR A 165 4.97 5.92 -5.46
C THR A 165 6.42 5.86 -5.14
N VAL A 166 6.73 5.91 -3.84
CA VAL A 166 8.08 5.82 -3.31
C VAL A 166 8.17 4.53 -2.51
N TRP A 167 9.26 3.81 -2.67
CA TRP A 167 9.57 2.66 -1.84
C TRP A 167 10.94 2.87 -1.18
N GLY A 168 11.12 2.22 -0.04
CA GLY A 168 12.39 2.14 0.67
C GLY A 168 12.67 0.73 1.13
N PHE A 169 13.94 0.33 1.12
CA PHE A 169 14.39 -0.95 1.65
C PHE A 169 15.79 -0.81 2.28
N GLU A 170 15.88 -1.14 3.56
CA GLU A 170 17.13 -1.11 4.33
C GLU A 170 18.22 -1.96 3.69
N GLY A 171 19.39 -1.34 3.48
CA GLY A 171 20.53 -1.98 2.82
C GLY A 171 20.48 -1.96 1.29
N VAL A 172 19.38 -1.49 0.69
CA VAL A 172 19.23 -1.33 -0.76
C VAL A 172 19.12 0.15 -1.14
N GLY A 173 18.26 0.91 -0.47
CA GLY A 173 18.06 2.33 -0.71
C GLY A 173 16.59 2.70 -0.89
N VAL A 174 16.36 3.78 -1.63
CA VAL A 174 15.02 4.29 -1.97
C VAL A 174 14.88 4.37 -3.48
N GLY A 175 13.66 4.18 -3.95
CA GLY A 175 13.32 4.32 -5.36
C GLY A 175 11.83 4.56 -5.52
N GLY A 176 11.35 4.38 -6.74
CA GLY A 176 9.95 4.58 -7.08
C GLY A 176 9.77 5.44 -8.31
N SER A 177 8.52 5.55 -8.75
CA SER A 177 8.16 6.29 -9.94
C SER A 177 7.43 7.58 -9.59
N VAL A 178 7.88 8.66 -10.21
CA VAL A 178 7.04 9.81 -10.52
C VAL A 178 6.57 9.56 -11.95
N PRO A 179 5.26 9.53 -12.26
CA PRO A 179 4.79 9.63 -13.63
C PRO A 179 5.42 10.89 -14.22
N THR A 180 6.28 10.70 -15.22
CA THR A 180 6.85 11.78 -16.04
C THR A 180 5.76 12.43 -16.88
#